data_AF-A0A667XRY3-F1
#
_entry.id   AF-A0A667XRY3-F1
#
_cell.length_a   1.000
_cell.length_b   1.000
_cell.length_c   1.000
_cell.angle_alpha   90.00
_cell.angle_beta   90.00
_cell.angle_gamma   90.00
#
_symmetry.space_group_name_H-M   'P 1'
#
loop_
_entity.id
_entity.type
_entity.pdbx_description
1 polymer ?
#
loop_
_entity_poly.entity_id
_entity_poly.type
_entity_poly.pdbx_seq_one_letter_code
_entity_poly.pdbx_strand_id
1 'polypeptide(L)'
;MEDTSCDRKEALQDFVGSVRDLWVTEGTFGRIRAKNNDTVLDSAALVANMSCRQPEQKIQPYLKAHLPKRLHYANSRRIEDVSVLVTPKWLVCSHRYPGSLTFCAGGAHGYDNDVESMLAMFVSYGPKFQSQTEIEPFSNIELYNLMCDVLELLPVENNGTHGSLNHLLRRPPHAPVPPAEQSRPSECPLLSLQPADTLGCSCPQLVHRTHTLFGRPRALRGGQSYCLLRQRGFISAFSHHARMPLWSSFTIDKPVIQHCELCLLSHLSPFVPRCFPLVHPLPAVPPDLNTTAEQQFDALLVSNVVPMYPEFKKIWDYFHSTLLMKYAFDYNGINVVTGPVFDYNYDGRYDTPEQIQQFVPGTDIPVPTHYFAVLTSCRSSSQPVSGCDGELQTVSFLLPHRPDNSESCRSAEAESHWVEDLMWFHQARVRDVEWITGLDFYQGSNRPIPELLRMKTRPTAAIHRKP
;
A
#
# COMPACT_ATOMS: atom_id res chain seq x y z
N MET A 1 -14.68 11.70 -19.03
CA MET A 1 -15.60 10.81 -19.75
C MET A 1 -14.78 9.97 -20.72
N GLU A 2 -15.12 8.71 -20.93
CA GLU A 2 -14.40 7.80 -21.85
C GLU A 2 -15.29 7.34 -23.00
N ASP A 3 -14.71 7.09 -24.18
CA ASP A 3 -15.44 6.61 -25.36
C ASP A 3 -15.57 5.08 -25.37
N THR A 4 -16.78 4.58 -25.60
CA THR A 4 -17.12 3.15 -25.63
C THR A 4 -17.62 2.72 -27.01
N SER A 5 -17.48 1.44 -27.30
CA SER A 5 -17.97 0.83 -28.54
C SER A 5 -18.61 -0.53 -28.26
N CYS A 6 -19.64 -0.85 -29.03
CA CYS A 6 -20.28 -2.17 -29.01
C CYS A 6 -19.36 -3.30 -29.48
N ASP A 7 -18.26 -2.98 -30.17
CA ASP A 7 -17.22 -3.94 -30.54
C ASP A 7 -16.24 -4.23 -29.38
N ARG A 8 -16.21 -3.38 -28.36
CA ARG A 8 -15.32 -3.48 -27.19
C ARG A 8 -16.10 -3.97 -25.96
N LYS A 9 -16.61 -5.20 -26.02
CA LYS A 9 -17.35 -5.85 -24.94
C LYS A 9 -16.78 -7.21 -24.57
N GLU A 10 -16.63 -7.45 -23.28
CA GLU A 10 -16.35 -8.76 -22.69
C GLU A 10 -17.63 -9.34 -22.12
N ALA A 11 -18.04 -10.50 -22.62
CA ALA A 11 -19.26 -11.16 -22.18
C ALA A 11 -18.93 -12.22 -21.12
N LEU A 12 -19.53 -12.09 -19.93
CA LEU A 12 -19.30 -13.00 -18.81
C LEU A 12 -19.53 -14.47 -19.19
N GLN A 13 -20.52 -14.75 -20.04
CA GLN A 13 -20.81 -16.10 -20.54
C GLN A 13 -19.59 -16.80 -21.16
N ASP A 14 -18.64 -16.06 -21.74
CA ASP A 14 -17.48 -16.64 -22.42
C ASP A 14 -16.40 -17.10 -21.42
N PHE A 15 -16.50 -16.65 -20.17
CA PHE A 15 -15.58 -17.00 -19.08
C PHE A 15 -16.15 -18.11 -18.20
N VAL A 16 -17.46 -18.11 -17.95
CA VAL A 16 -18.10 -18.98 -16.92
C VAL A 16 -19.24 -19.84 -17.48
N GLY A 17 -19.57 -19.73 -18.77
CA GLY A 17 -20.65 -20.48 -19.40
C GLY A 17 -22.03 -19.90 -19.08
N SER A 18 -22.89 -20.68 -18.44
CA SER A 18 -24.27 -20.26 -18.15
C SER A 18 -24.31 -19.14 -17.10
N VAL A 19 -24.89 -18.00 -17.46
CA VAL A 19 -25.10 -16.84 -16.57
C VAL A 19 -26.56 -16.69 -16.11
N ARG A 20 -27.41 -17.70 -16.34
CA ARG A 20 -28.87 -17.61 -16.10
C ARG A 20 -29.24 -17.36 -14.64
N ASP A 21 -28.44 -17.88 -13.73
CA ASP A 21 -28.63 -17.80 -12.28
C ASP A 21 -27.89 -16.60 -11.66
N LEU A 22 -27.23 -15.80 -12.50
CA LEU A 22 -26.47 -14.62 -12.07
C LEU A 22 -27.22 -13.34 -12.44
N TRP A 23 -27.13 -12.35 -11.56
CA TRP A 23 -27.44 -10.96 -11.87
C TRP A 23 -26.12 -10.21 -12.03
N VAL A 24 -25.89 -9.69 -13.23
CA VAL A 24 -24.69 -8.93 -13.57
C VAL A 24 -25.06 -7.46 -13.69
N THR A 25 -24.44 -6.61 -12.86
CA THR A 25 -24.41 -5.18 -13.14
C THR A 25 -23.43 -4.97 -14.29
N GLU A 26 -23.93 -4.63 -15.47
CA GLU A 26 -23.16 -4.47 -16.71
C GLU A 26 -22.62 -3.03 -16.86
N GLY A 27 -21.59 -2.83 -17.69
CA GLY A 27 -21.05 -1.50 -18.01
C GLY A 27 -19.54 -1.40 -17.85
N THR A 28 -19.06 -0.26 -17.36
CA THR A 28 -17.63 0.07 -17.18
C THR A 28 -17.03 -0.52 -15.90
N PHE A 29 -17.86 -1.04 -15.01
CA PHE A 29 -17.48 -1.72 -13.77
C PHE A 29 -18.53 -2.78 -13.46
N GLY A 30 -18.12 -4.04 -13.43
CA GLY A 30 -19.04 -5.15 -13.23
C GLY A 30 -19.24 -5.49 -11.76
N ARG A 31 -20.44 -5.95 -11.40
CA ARG A 31 -20.73 -6.57 -10.10
C ARG A 31 -21.63 -7.76 -10.30
N ILE A 32 -21.34 -8.86 -9.61
CA ILE A 32 -22.03 -10.14 -9.82
C ILE A 32 -22.61 -10.63 -8.50
N ARG A 33 -23.90 -10.97 -8.51
CA ARG A 33 -24.60 -11.67 -7.42
C ARG A 33 -25.46 -12.78 -7.96
N ALA A 34 -25.93 -13.66 -7.08
CA ALA A 34 -26.98 -14.59 -7.43
C ALA A 34 -28.27 -13.83 -7.80
N LYS A 35 -29.00 -14.34 -8.80
CA LYS A 35 -30.27 -13.76 -9.23
C LYS A 35 -31.38 -13.96 -8.20
N ASN A 36 -31.36 -15.10 -7.50
CA ASN A 36 -32.20 -15.34 -6.33
C ASN A 36 -31.40 -15.00 -5.05
N ASN A 37 -32.01 -14.23 -4.16
CA ASN A 37 -31.37 -13.79 -2.92
C ASN A 37 -31.09 -14.96 -1.95
N ASP A 38 -31.84 -16.07 -2.04
CA ASP A 38 -31.67 -17.24 -1.17
C ASP A 38 -30.52 -18.16 -1.63
N THR A 39 -29.97 -17.91 -2.82
CA THR A 39 -28.89 -18.73 -3.39
C THR A 39 -27.54 -18.19 -2.94
N VAL A 40 -26.78 -19.02 -2.21
CA VAL A 40 -25.39 -18.73 -1.87
C VAL A 40 -24.52 -18.91 -3.11
N LEU A 41 -23.87 -17.83 -3.54
CA LEU A 41 -22.91 -17.86 -4.65
C LEU A 41 -21.52 -18.20 -4.11
N ASP A 42 -20.87 -19.19 -4.70
CA ASP A 42 -19.43 -19.42 -4.48
C ASP A 42 -18.62 -18.36 -5.25
N SER A 43 -18.51 -17.19 -4.62
CA SER A 43 -17.83 -16.02 -5.18
C SER A 43 -16.35 -16.29 -5.47
N ALA A 44 -15.69 -17.10 -4.64
CA ALA A 44 -14.27 -17.41 -4.82
C ALA A 44 -14.04 -18.32 -6.03
N ALA A 45 -14.85 -19.38 -6.20
CA ALA A 45 -14.80 -20.21 -7.38
C ALA A 45 -15.18 -19.44 -8.65
N LEU A 46 -16.15 -18.53 -8.57
CA LEU A 46 -16.53 -17.68 -9.71
C LEU A 46 -15.37 -16.78 -10.16
N VAL A 47 -14.71 -16.10 -9.22
CA VAL A 47 -13.53 -15.27 -9.50
C VAL A 47 -12.42 -16.12 -10.12
N ALA A 48 -12.09 -17.27 -9.51
CA ALA A 48 -11.08 -18.19 -10.03
C ALA A 48 -11.40 -18.67 -11.46
N ASN A 49 -12.67 -18.93 -11.76
CA ASN A 49 -13.13 -19.33 -13.09
C ASN A 49 -13.07 -18.21 -14.12
N MET A 50 -12.97 -16.94 -13.72
CA MET A 50 -12.86 -15.79 -14.63
C MET A 50 -11.42 -15.29 -14.78
N SER A 51 -10.56 -15.57 -13.80
CA SER A 51 -9.18 -15.11 -13.78
C SER A 51 -8.33 -15.80 -14.86
N CYS A 52 -7.57 -15.00 -15.61
CA CYS A 52 -6.54 -15.47 -16.54
C CYS A 52 -7.02 -16.50 -17.58
N ARG A 53 -8.27 -16.36 -18.04
CA ARG A 53 -8.89 -17.29 -19.00
C ARG A 53 -8.44 -17.07 -20.42
N GLN A 54 -8.22 -15.81 -20.79
CA GLN A 54 -7.84 -15.43 -22.14
C GLN A 54 -6.60 -14.52 -22.08
N PRO A 55 -5.64 -14.68 -23.01
CA PRO A 55 -4.58 -13.71 -23.18
C PRO A 55 -5.17 -12.32 -23.37
N GLU A 56 -4.65 -11.34 -22.65
CA GLU A 56 -5.07 -9.93 -22.75
C GLU A 56 -6.55 -9.65 -22.48
N GLN A 57 -7.25 -10.49 -21.70
CA GLN A 57 -8.63 -10.24 -21.29
C GLN A 57 -8.81 -8.82 -20.73
N LYS A 58 -9.91 -8.15 -21.09
CA LYS A 58 -10.13 -6.73 -20.75
C LYS A 58 -10.95 -6.52 -19.48
N ILE A 59 -11.13 -7.60 -18.73
CA ILE A 59 -11.80 -7.64 -17.44
C ILE A 59 -10.92 -8.35 -16.41
N GLN A 60 -11.00 -7.90 -15.16
CA GLN A 60 -10.30 -8.53 -14.05
C GLN A 60 -11.27 -8.74 -12.88
N PRO A 61 -11.60 -9.99 -12.54
CA PRO A 61 -12.51 -10.32 -11.45
C PRO A 61 -11.80 -10.22 -10.10
N TYR A 62 -12.50 -9.72 -9.09
CA TYR A 62 -12.01 -9.62 -7.73
C TYR A 62 -13.11 -10.02 -6.74
N LEU A 63 -12.70 -10.75 -5.70
CA LEU A 63 -13.44 -10.67 -4.44
C LEU A 63 -13.29 -9.25 -3.92
N LYS A 64 -14.37 -8.63 -3.43
CA LYS A 64 -14.33 -7.23 -2.97
C LYS A 64 -13.23 -6.96 -1.92
N ALA A 65 -12.91 -7.96 -1.08
CA ALA A 65 -11.85 -7.89 -0.09
C ALA A 65 -10.42 -7.77 -0.69
N HIS A 66 -10.23 -8.19 -1.94
CA HIS A 66 -8.95 -8.18 -2.66
C HIS A 66 -8.81 -7.01 -3.65
N LEU A 67 -9.83 -6.16 -3.78
CA LEU A 67 -9.69 -4.91 -4.54
C LEU A 67 -8.62 -4.01 -3.92
N PRO A 68 -7.90 -3.19 -4.71
CA PRO A 68 -6.96 -2.22 -4.17
C PRO A 68 -7.59 -1.37 -3.07
N LYS A 69 -6.92 -1.32 -1.91
CA LYS A 69 -7.46 -0.64 -0.71
C LYS A 69 -7.71 0.85 -0.92
N ARG A 70 -7.00 1.49 -1.86
CA ARG A 70 -7.25 2.90 -2.26
C ARG A 70 -8.67 3.16 -2.78
N LEU A 71 -9.36 2.13 -3.28
CA LEU A 71 -10.73 2.27 -3.79
C LEU A 71 -11.76 2.39 -2.66
N HIS A 72 -11.45 1.91 -1.44
CA HIS A 72 -12.38 1.86 -0.30
C HIS A 72 -13.76 1.29 -0.68
N TYR A 73 -13.78 0.27 -1.55
CA TYR A 73 -14.99 -0.28 -2.18
C TYR A 73 -15.25 -1.73 -1.80
N ALA A 74 -15.37 -1.99 -0.48
CA ALA A 74 -15.61 -3.35 0.04
C ALA A 74 -16.58 -3.40 1.22
N ASN A 75 -16.48 -2.48 2.18
CA ASN A 75 -17.24 -2.51 3.43
C ASN A 75 -18.67 -1.97 3.30
N SER A 76 -19.48 -2.65 2.51
CA SER A 76 -20.92 -2.46 2.47
C SER A 76 -21.60 -3.71 1.97
N ARG A 77 -22.69 -4.14 2.63
CA ARG A 77 -23.52 -5.24 2.16
C ARG A 77 -24.16 -5.02 0.78
N ARG A 78 -24.17 -3.76 0.29
CA ARG A 78 -24.69 -3.39 -1.04
C ARG A 78 -23.66 -3.55 -2.14
N ILE A 79 -22.39 -3.78 -1.78
CA ILE A 79 -21.33 -4.14 -2.70
C ILE A 79 -21.29 -5.66 -2.73
N GLU A 80 -21.63 -6.21 -3.89
CA GLU A 80 -21.58 -7.63 -4.18
C GLU A 80 -20.17 -8.19 -3.94
N ASP A 81 -20.09 -9.45 -3.54
CA ASP A 81 -18.80 -10.09 -3.22
C ASP A 81 -17.87 -10.20 -4.41
N VAL A 82 -18.41 -10.22 -5.64
CA VAL A 82 -17.64 -10.24 -6.88
C VAL A 82 -17.77 -8.91 -7.60
N SER A 83 -16.65 -8.22 -7.75
CA SER A 83 -16.48 -7.03 -8.58
C SER A 83 -15.63 -7.35 -9.80
N VAL A 84 -15.83 -6.64 -10.90
CA VAL A 84 -15.10 -6.83 -12.15
C VAL A 84 -14.58 -5.47 -12.61
N LEU A 85 -13.27 -5.28 -12.51
CA LEU A 85 -12.61 -4.12 -13.09
C LEU A 85 -12.54 -4.29 -14.60
N VAL A 86 -12.79 -3.22 -15.33
CA VAL A 86 -12.82 -3.24 -16.80
C VAL A 86 -11.76 -2.28 -17.31
N THR A 87 -11.00 -2.70 -18.33
CA THR A 87 -10.05 -1.83 -19.01
C THR A 87 -10.78 -0.61 -19.60
N PRO A 88 -10.22 0.62 -19.53
CA PRO A 88 -10.83 1.79 -20.15
C PRO A 88 -11.22 1.55 -21.62
N LYS A 89 -12.35 2.14 -22.05
CA LYS A 89 -12.98 1.97 -23.37
C LYS A 89 -13.66 0.61 -23.62
N TRP A 90 -13.49 -0.36 -22.73
CA TRP A 90 -14.18 -1.65 -22.77
C TRP A 90 -15.37 -1.67 -21.82
N LEU A 91 -16.27 -2.63 -22.04
CA LEU A 91 -17.46 -2.85 -21.22
C LEU A 91 -17.55 -4.33 -20.85
N VAL A 92 -18.12 -4.62 -19.68
CA VAL A 92 -18.52 -5.98 -19.30
C VAL A 92 -20.04 -6.13 -19.46
N CYS A 93 -20.47 -7.21 -20.08
CA CYS A 93 -21.87 -7.56 -20.24
C CYS A 93 -22.12 -9.03 -19.85
N SER A 94 -23.37 -9.41 -19.60
CA SER A 94 -23.69 -10.79 -19.19
C SER A 94 -23.54 -11.77 -20.37
N HIS A 95 -24.02 -11.40 -21.56
CA HIS A 95 -24.01 -12.24 -22.75
C HIS A 95 -23.84 -11.43 -24.04
N ARG A 96 -23.47 -12.09 -25.16
CA ARG A 96 -23.29 -11.43 -26.47
C ARG A 96 -24.59 -11.19 -27.25
N TYR A 97 -25.64 -11.96 -26.96
CA TYR A 97 -26.90 -11.89 -27.73
C TYR A 97 -27.64 -10.54 -27.57
N PRO A 98 -28.47 -10.15 -28.56
CA PRO A 98 -29.25 -8.92 -28.51
C PRO A 98 -30.12 -8.86 -27.25
N GLY A 99 -29.92 -7.82 -26.42
CA GLY A 99 -30.67 -7.60 -25.18
C GLY A 99 -29.80 -7.26 -23.97
N SER A 100 -28.54 -7.72 -23.94
CA SER A 100 -27.53 -7.35 -22.93
C SER A 100 -26.75 -6.10 -23.36
N LEU A 101 -26.61 -5.15 -22.44
CA LEU A 101 -25.96 -3.85 -22.60
C LEU A 101 -26.20 -3.16 -23.96
N THR A 102 -27.41 -2.64 -24.15
CA THR A 102 -27.83 -1.97 -25.40
C THR A 102 -27.19 -0.59 -25.58
N PHE A 103 -26.88 0.12 -24.49
CA PHE A 103 -26.13 1.37 -24.49
C PHE A 103 -24.63 1.09 -24.41
N CYS A 104 -24.05 0.60 -25.51
CA CYS A 104 -22.65 0.16 -25.58
C CYS A 104 -21.72 1.09 -26.38
N ALA A 105 -22.23 2.15 -26.99
CA ALA A 105 -21.43 3.11 -27.75
C ALA A 105 -21.71 4.55 -27.32
N GLY A 106 -20.68 5.42 -27.41
CA GLY A 106 -20.74 6.82 -26.99
C GLY A 106 -19.90 7.08 -25.75
N GLY A 107 -20.35 7.99 -24.87
CA GLY A 107 -19.62 8.31 -23.64
C GLY A 107 -20.07 7.47 -22.44
N ALA A 108 -19.11 6.95 -21.67
CA ALA A 108 -19.35 6.30 -20.39
C ALA A 108 -18.32 6.70 -19.32
N HIS A 109 -18.63 6.37 -18.06
CA HIS A 109 -17.76 6.59 -16.91
C HIS A 109 -18.03 5.52 -15.84
N GLY A 110 -17.14 5.45 -14.84
CA GLY A 110 -17.22 4.48 -13.75
C GLY A 110 -16.09 3.44 -13.77
N TYR A 111 -15.06 3.64 -14.60
CA TYR A 111 -13.80 2.91 -14.50
C TYR A 111 -13.04 3.29 -13.22
N ASP A 112 -11.86 2.72 -13.05
CA ASP A 112 -10.91 3.10 -12.00
C ASP A 112 -10.72 4.63 -11.93
N ASN A 113 -10.79 5.19 -10.73
CA ASN A 113 -10.70 6.63 -10.49
C ASN A 113 -9.30 7.22 -10.75
N ASP A 114 -8.29 6.39 -10.94
CA ASP A 114 -6.95 6.81 -11.37
C ASP A 114 -6.79 6.93 -12.89
N VAL A 115 -7.81 6.53 -13.66
CA VAL A 115 -7.81 6.72 -15.12
C VAL A 115 -7.98 8.21 -15.44
N GLU A 116 -7.10 8.76 -16.28
CA GLU A 116 -7.09 10.19 -16.65
C GLU A 116 -8.46 10.69 -17.12
N SER A 117 -9.17 9.89 -17.93
CA SER A 117 -10.50 10.24 -18.43
C SER A 117 -11.58 10.26 -17.33
N MET A 118 -11.33 9.71 -16.13
CA MET A 118 -12.24 9.74 -14.98
C MET A 118 -11.98 10.92 -14.02
N LEU A 119 -10.91 11.67 -14.23
CA LEU A 119 -10.60 12.85 -13.42
C LEU A 119 -11.64 13.95 -13.63
N ALA A 120 -11.85 14.76 -12.58
CA ALA A 120 -12.84 15.83 -12.56
C ALA A 120 -12.17 17.20 -12.44
N MET A 121 -12.80 18.23 -12.99
CA MET A 121 -12.37 19.62 -12.85
C MET A 121 -12.80 20.18 -11.50
N PHE A 122 -11.93 20.98 -10.89
CA PHE A 122 -12.24 21.81 -9.72
C PHE A 122 -11.75 23.23 -9.96
N VAL A 123 -12.63 24.22 -9.74
CA VAL A 123 -12.30 25.64 -9.77
C VAL A 123 -12.94 26.30 -8.57
N SER A 124 -12.17 27.10 -7.84
CA SER A 124 -12.67 27.90 -6.73
C SER A 124 -12.46 29.39 -7.00
N TYR A 125 -13.47 30.19 -6.69
CA TYR A 125 -13.42 31.64 -6.81
C TYR A 125 -14.25 32.27 -5.70
N GLY A 126 -13.69 33.26 -5.03
CA GLY A 126 -14.40 33.99 -3.98
C GLY A 126 -13.43 34.65 -3.00
N PRO A 127 -13.96 35.47 -2.06
CA PRO A 127 -13.13 36.27 -1.16
C PRO A 127 -12.29 35.44 -0.19
N LYS A 128 -12.71 34.19 0.10
CA LYS A 128 -11.98 33.29 1.01
C LYS A 128 -10.88 32.47 0.32
N PHE A 129 -10.93 32.33 -1.01
CA PHE A 129 -9.98 31.52 -1.77
C PHE A 129 -8.77 32.33 -2.21
N GLN A 130 -7.61 31.67 -2.31
CA GLN A 130 -6.43 32.24 -2.96
C GLN A 130 -6.75 32.62 -4.42
N SER A 131 -6.09 33.65 -4.94
CA SER A 131 -6.25 34.11 -6.31
C SER A 131 -5.08 33.69 -7.18
N GLN A 132 -5.33 33.37 -8.46
CA GLN A 132 -4.28 33.04 -9.43
C GLN A 132 -3.35 31.91 -8.94
N THR A 133 -3.94 30.87 -8.34
CA THR A 133 -3.21 29.75 -7.76
C THR A 133 -3.62 28.47 -8.47
N GLU A 134 -2.64 27.82 -9.08
CA GLU A 134 -2.76 26.42 -9.52
C GLU A 134 -2.43 25.52 -8.33
N ILE A 135 -3.21 24.45 -8.15
CA ILE A 135 -3.07 23.52 -7.05
C ILE A 135 -2.84 22.11 -7.56
N GLU A 136 -2.18 21.30 -6.76
CA GLU A 136 -2.03 19.87 -7.01
C GLU A 136 -3.40 19.16 -6.99
N PRO A 137 -3.55 18.02 -7.68
CA PRO A 137 -4.76 17.21 -7.59
C PRO A 137 -5.06 16.78 -6.15
N PHE A 138 -6.35 16.69 -5.82
CA PHE A 138 -6.84 16.22 -4.54
C PHE A 138 -8.11 15.38 -4.72
N SER A 139 -8.47 14.60 -3.70
CA SER A 139 -9.66 13.73 -3.75
C SER A 139 -10.93 14.53 -3.41
N ASN A 140 -12.04 14.28 -4.11
CA ASN A 140 -13.30 15.00 -3.89
C ASN A 140 -13.87 14.82 -2.46
N ILE A 141 -13.47 13.78 -1.72
CA ILE A 141 -13.85 13.57 -0.31
C ILE A 141 -13.36 14.72 0.60
N GLU A 142 -12.35 15.48 0.18
CA GLU A 142 -11.81 16.61 0.93
C GLU A 142 -12.71 17.86 0.83
N LEU A 143 -13.62 17.92 -0.16
CA LEU A 143 -14.47 19.09 -0.42
C LEU A 143 -15.45 19.38 0.72
N TYR A 144 -15.91 18.35 1.43
CA TYR A 144 -16.85 18.54 2.54
C TYR A 144 -16.25 19.43 3.64
N ASN A 145 -15.04 19.11 4.10
CA ASN A 145 -14.33 19.91 5.10
C ASN A 145 -14.06 21.34 4.59
N LEU A 146 -13.65 21.48 3.32
CA LEU A 146 -13.44 22.79 2.70
C LEU A 146 -14.72 23.64 2.67
N MET A 147 -15.86 23.04 2.32
CA MET A 147 -17.15 23.74 2.34
C MET A 147 -17.54 24.16 3.76
N CYS A 148 -17.33 23.30 4.76
CA CYS A 148 -17.53 23.66 6.16
C CYS A 148 -16.65 24.84 6.57
N ASP A 149 -15.37 24.84 6.21
CA ASP A 149 -14.44 25.95 6.50
C ASP A 149 -14.88 27.27 5.83
N VAL A 150 -15.33 27.21 4.58
CA VAL A 150 -15.85 28.37 3.84
C VAL A 150 -17.14 28.91 4.48
N LEU A 151 -17.99 28.04 5.01
CA LEU A 151 -19.23 28.39 5.70
C LEU A 151 -19.08 28.65 7.20
N GLU A 152 -17.86 28.49 7.75
CA GLU A 152 -17.58 28.59 9.20
C GLU A 152 -18.41 27.60 10.04
N LEU A 153 -18.60 26.39 9.52
CA LEU A 153 -19.29 25.28 10.17
C LEU A 153 -18.29 24.28 10.75
N LEU A 154 -18.69 23.60 11.81
CA LEU A 154 -17.98 22.42 12.31
C LEU A 154 -18.36 21.21 11.44
N PRO A 155 -17.40 20.56 10.75
CA PRO A 155 -17.70 19.34 9.99
C PRO A 155 -18.07 18.18 10.93
N VAL A 156 -19.01 17.33 10.52
CA VAL A 156 -19.23 16.01 11.16
C VAL A 156 -18.22 14.98 10.63
N GLU A 157 -18.11 13.82 11.30
CA GLU A 157 -17.19 12.75 10.93
C GLU A 157 -17.34 12.37 9.45
N ASN A 158 -16.21 12.37 8.74
CA ASN A 158 -16.13 12.06 7.31
C ASN A 158 -14.73 11.52 6.97
N ASN A 159 -14.53 11.07 5.73
CA ASN A 159 -13.25 10.50 5.28
C ASN A 159 -12.23 11.54 4.79
N GLY A 160 -12.60 12.82 4.68
CA GLY A 160 -11.66 13.89 4.36
C GLY A 160 -10.71 14.19 5.52
N THR A 161 -9.51 14.64 5.21
CA THR A 161 -8.49 15.01 6.19
C THR A 161 -8.53 16.52 6.42
N HIS A 162 -9.25 16.96 7.46
CA HIS A 162 -9.45 18.37 7.76
C HIS A 162 -8.12 19.12 7.89
N GLY A 163 -7.93 20.15 7.06
CA GLY A 163 -6.67 20.90 6.96
C GLY A 163 -5.83 20.59 5.72
N SER A 164 -6.07 19.49 5.00
CA SER A 164 -5.36 19.11 3.76
C SER A 164 -5.47 20.20 2.66
N LEU A 165 -6.64 20.84 2.58
CA LEU A 165 -6.95 21.91 1.61
C LEU A 165 -6.77 23.33 2.17
N ASN A 166 -6.12 23.52 3.33
CA ASN A 166 -5.90 24.85 3.90
C ASN A 166 -5.16 25.79 2.94
N HIS A 167 -4.30 25.26 2.09
CA HIS A 167 -3.55 26.03 1.09
C HIS A 167 -4.44 26.69 0.01
N LEU A 168 -5.71 26.29 -0.12
CA LEU A 168 -6.69 26.94 -1.01
C LEU A 168 -7.27 28.23 -0.39
N LEU A 169 -7.19 28.40 0.93
CA LEU A 169 -7.84 29.49 1.66
C LEU A 169 -6.83 30.60 2.00
N ARG A 170 -7.27 31.86 1.92
CA ARG A 170 -6.46 33.02 2.37
C ARG A 170 -6.26 33.04 3.88
N ARG A 171 -7.28 32.61 4.62
CA ARG A 171 -7.33 32.54 6.08
C ARG A 171 -8.05 31.26 6.50
N PRO A 172 -7.33 30.13 6.63
CA PRO A 172 -7.94 28.87 7.06
C PRO A 172 -8.49 29.00 8.48
N PRO A 173 -9.77 28.66 8.74
CA PRO A 173 -10.36 28.73 10.08
C PRO A 173 -9.88 27.57 10.98
N HIS A 174 -9.49 26.44 10.39
CA HIS A 174 -8.99 25.26 11.10
C HIS A 174 -7.46 25.18 11.06
N ALA A 175 -6.84 25.07 12.23
CA ALA A 175 -5.41 24.79 12.38
C ALA A 175 -5.22 23.33 12.84
N PRO A 176 -4.85 22.41 11.95
CA PRO A 176 -4.72 20.99 12.30
C PRO A 176 -3.55 20.77 13.27
N VAL A 177 -3.73 19.84 14.20
CA VAL A 177 -2.71 19.38 15.15
C VAL A 177 -2.43 17.89 14.93
N PRO A 178 -1.22 17.38 15.23
CA PRO A 178 -0.93 15.95 15.07
C PRO A 178 -1.74 15.15 16.09
N PRO A 179 -2.23 13.95 15.73
CA PRO A 179 -2.94 13.11 16.67
C PRO A 179 -2.03 12.66 17.82
N ALA A 180 -2.56 12.64 19.03
CA ALA A 180 -1.83 12.21 20.21
C ALA A 180 -1.52 10.70 20.13
N GLU A 181 -0.27 10.35 20.43
CA GLU A 181 0.16 8.95 20.54
C GLU A 181 -0.55 8.26 21.72
N GLN A 182 -1.27 7.18 21.45
CA GLN A 182 -2.05 6.46 22.46
C GLN A 182 -1.23 5.36 23.15
N SER A 183 -0.25 4.79 22.47
CA SER A 183 0.64 3.76 23.02
C SER A 183 2.09 4.19 22.86
N ARG A 184 2.77 4.39 23.98
CA ARG A 184 4.20 4.76 23.99
C ARG A 184 5.07 3.51 23.95
N PRO A 185 6.25 3.56 23.31
CA PRO A 185 7.16 2.43 23.29
C PRO A 185 7.65 2.10 24.71
N SER A 186 7.63 0.82 25.06
CA SER A 186 8.30 0.29 26.25
C SER A 186 9.81 0.17 26.02
N GLU A 187 10.54 -0.08 27.11
CA GLU A 187 11.95 -0.43 27.04
C GLU A 187 12.12 -1.90 26.61
N CYS A 188 13.07 -2.14 25.72
CA CYS A 188 13.59 -3.48 25.40
C CYS A 188 15.05 -3.54 25.84
N PRO A 189 15.31 -3.73 27.16
CA PRO A 189 16.67 -3.76 27.66
C PRO A 189 17.42 -4.97 27.09
N LEU A 190 18.68 -4.76 26.70
CA LEU A 190 19.59 -5.86 26.40
C LEU A 190 19.91 -6.57 27.73
N LEU A 191 19.26 -7.70 27.98
CA LEU A 191 19.38 -8.45 29.24
C LEU A 191 20.77 -9.10 29.40
N SER A 192 21.45 -9.43 28.30
CA SER A 192 22.83 -9.90 28.30
C SER A 192 23.52 -9.60 26.96
N LEU A 193 24.76 -9.11 27.03
CA LEU A 193 25.68 -8.99 25.90
C LEU A 193 26.62 -10.20 25.79
N GLN A 194 26.55 -11.16 26.73
CA GLN A 194 27.34 -12.39 26.66
C GLN A 194 26.62 -13.39 25.78
N PRO A 195 27.14 -13.70 24.57
CA PRO A 195 26.82 -14.96 23.93
C PRO A 195 27.41 -16.07 24.81
N ALA A 196 26.94 -17.31 24.69
CA ALA A 196 27.63 -18.45 25.30
C ALA A 196 29.06 -18.65 24.75
N ASP A 197 29.50 -17.81 23.81
CA ASP A 197 30.82 -17.81 23.17
C ASP A 197 31.32 -16.38 22.89
N THR A 198 32.50 -16.01 23.39
CA THR A 198 33.06 -14.65 23.27
C THR A 198 33.93 -14.52 22.01
N LEU A 199 33.34 -14.08 20.90
CA LEU A 199 34.04 -13.83 19.63
C LEU A 199 34.80 -12.49 19.55
N GLY A 200 35.32 -11.95 20.67
CA GLY A 200 36.35 -10.90 20.66
C GLY A 200 36.02 -9.56 19.96
N CYS A 201 34.76 -9.23 19.69
CA CYS A 201 34.40 -7.98 19.01
C CYS A 201 34.18 -6.82 20.00
N SER A 202 34.79 -5.67 19.73
CA SER A 202 34.49 -4.39 20.39
C SER A 202 33.63 -3.53 19.49
N CYS A 203 32.49 -3.02 19.98
CA CYS A 203 31.53 -2.24 19.21
C CYS A 203 31.65 -0.74 19.57
N PRO A 204 32.10 0.14 18.66
CA PRO A 204 32.07 1.58 18.88
C PRO A 204 30.64 2.14 18.84
N GLN A 205 30.44 3.29 19.48
CA GLN A 205 29.12 3.88 19.77
C GLN A 205 28.20 3.99 18.53
N LEU A 206 26.96 3.51 18.68
CA LEU A 206 25.87 3.54 17.69
C LEU A 206 25.51 4.99 17.32
N VAL A 207 25.83 5.39 16.09
CA VAL A 207 25.49 6.69 15.52
C VAL A 207 23.95 6.86 15.50
N HIS A 208 23.49 7.94 16.13
CA HIS A 208 22.10 8.29 16.32
C HIS A 208 21.46 8.86 15.02
N ARG A 209 20.30 8.31 14.62
CA ARG A 209 19.28 8.89 13.70
C ARG A 209 19.37 8.68 12.18
N THR A 210 20.06 7.67 11.65
CA THR A 210 20.13 7.49 10.19
C THR A 210 18.80 7.06 9.53
N HIS A 211 17.93 6.34 10.24
CA HIS A 211 16.81 5.62 9.61
C HIS A 211 15.40 6.06 10.01
N THR A 212 15.25 7.10 10.84
CA THR A 212 13.94 7.72 11.19
C THR A 212 13.99 9.23 10.93
N LEU A 213 14.32 9.60 9.69
CA LEU A 213 14.59 10.99 9.27
C LEU A 213 13.46 11.97 9.61
N PHE A 214 12.21 11.49 9.61
CA PHE A 214 11.02 12.30 9.85
C PHE A 214 10.33 11.96 11.18
N GLY A 215 11.10 11.37 12.11
CA GLY A 215 10.59 10.80 13.34
C GLY A 215 10.04 9.39 13.16
N ARG A 216 9.90 8.68 14.28
CA ARG A 216 9.30 7.34 14.30
C ARG A 216 7.79 7.42 14.05
N PRO A 217 7.20 6.42 13.37
CA PRO A 217 5.76 6.24 13.37
C PRO A 217 5.21 6.16 14.81
N ARG A 218 4.08 6.83 15.03
CA ARG A 218 3.39 6.89 16.33
C ARG A 218 2.21 5.94 16.33
N ALA A 219 2.00 5.21 17.42
CA ALA A 219 0.86 4.31 17.54
C ALA A 219 -0.38 5.07 18.02
N LEU A 220 -1.40 5.12 17.16
CA LEU A 220 -2.70 5.73 17.48
C LEU A 220 -3.67 4.76 18.12
N ARG A 221 -3.35 3.46 18.17
CA ARG A 221 -4.16 2.46 18.87
C ARG A 221 -3.76 2.37 20.34
N GLY A 222 -4.71 2.53 21.24
CA GLY A 222 -4.52 2.28 22.68
C GLY A 222 -4.25 0.81 23.00
N GLY A 223 -3.47 0.57 24.05
CA GLY A 223 -3.19 -0.79 24.56
C GLY A 223 -2.19 -1.60 23.73
N GLN A 224 -1.50 -0.99 22.76
CA GLN A 224 -0.40 -1.66 22.07
C GLN A 224 0.85 -1.66 22.96
N SER A 225 1.40 -2.85 23.22
CA SER A 225 2.70 -3.00 23.88
C SER A 225 3.76 -3.33 22.83
N TYR A 226 4.65 -2.37 22.58
CA TYR A 226 5.76 -2.52 21.64
C TYR A 226 6.98 -1.77 22.14
N CYS A 227 8.16 -2.16 21.68
CA CYS A 227 9.41 -1.48 21.99
C CYS A 227 10.19 -1.14 20.72
N LEU A 228 11.16 -0.23 20.82
CA LEU A 228 12.02 0.14 19.69
C LEU A 228 13.31 -0.67 19.70
N LEU A 229 13.54 -1.41 18.63
CA LEU A 229 14.81 -2.08 18.36
C LEU A 229 15.61 -1.21 17.39
N ARG A 230 16.88 -0.96 17.74
CA ARG A 230 17.77 -0.09 16.97
C ARG A 230 18.95 -0.91 16.47
N GLN A 231 18.98 -1.14 15.17
CA GLN A 231 20.06 -1.80 14.47
C GLN A 231 20.86 -0.77 13.67
N ARG A 232 22.00 -1.18 13.11
CA ARG A 232 22.85 -0.27 12.32
C ARG A 232 22.22 0.11 10.98
N GLY A 233 21.47 -0.80 10.35
CA GLY A 233 20.86 -0.58 9.03
C GLY A 233 19.37 -0.22 9.06
N PHE A 234 18.70 -0.37 10.21
CA PHE A 234 17.27 -0.10 10.33
C PHE A 234 16.86 0.11 11.80
N ILE A 235 15.65 0.64 11.99
CA ILE A 235 14.99 0.75 13.28
C ILE A 235 13.62 0.09 13.15
N SER A 236 13.23 -0.77 14.09
CA SER A 236 11.92 -1.41 14.08
C SER A 236 11.17 -1.22 15.40
N ALA A 237 9.84 -1.27 15.32
CA ALA A 237 8.96 -1.32 16.48
C ALA A 237 8.44 -2.75 16.67
N PHE A 238 9.00 -3.49 17.62
CA PHE A 238 8.64 -4.89 17.85
C PHE A 238 7.46 -5.01 18.82
N SER A 239 6.41 -5.72 18.40
CA SER A 239 5.26 -6.05 19.25
C SER A 239 5.45 -7.41 19.89
N HIS A 240 5.47 -7.45 21.23
CA HIS A 240 5.54 -8.73 21.96
C HIS A 240 4.26 -9.55 21.80
N HIS A 241 3.12 -8.88 21.62
CA HIS A 241 1.83 -9.54 21.42
C HIS A 241 1.75 -10.20 20.04
N ALA A 242 2.10 -9.46 18.99
CA ALA A 242 2.07 -10.00 17.62
C ALA A 242 3.30 -10.86 17.28
N ARG A 243 4.35 -10.83 18.12
CA ARG A 243 5.65 -11.49 17.93
C ARG A 243 6.32 -11.14 16.60
N MET A 244 6.15 -9.90 16.16
CA MET A 244 6.68 -9.38 14.89
C MET A 244 6.79 -7.85 14.94
N PRO A 245 7.55 -7.22 14.04
CA PRO A 245 7.60 -5.76 13.95
C PRO A 245 6.26 -5.19 13.43
N LEU A 246 5.75 -4.15 14.09
CA LEU A 246 4.65 -3.33 13.60
C LEU A 246 5.08 -2.46 12.41
N TRP A 247 6.34 -2.01 12.45
CA TRP A 247 6.99 -1.33 11.35
C TRP A 247 8.51 -1.48 11.45
N SER A 248 9.17 -1.41 10.31
CA SER A 248 10.63 -1.32 10.15
C SER A 248 10.95 -0.15 9.24
N SER A 249 11.91 0.69 9.64
CA SER A 249 12.30 1.91 8.95
C SER A 249 13.79 1.87 8.62
N PHE A 250 14.14 2.11 7.37
CA PHE A 250 15.51 2.13 6.86
C PHE A 250 15.66 3.19 5.77
N THR A 251 16.89 3.48 5.36
CA THR A 251 17.18 4.53 4.37
C THR A 251 18.23 4.03 3.43
N ILE A 252 17.93 4.14 2.13
CA ILE A 252 18.80 3.71 1.05
C ILE A 252 19.25 4.98 0.35
N ASP A 253 20.55 5.26 0.40
CA ASP A 253 21.15 6.36 -0.34
C ASP A 253 21.21 6.05 -1.84
N LYS A 254 21.39 7.09 -2.66
CA LYS A 254 21.58 6.89 -4.10
C LYS A 254 22.83 6.03 -4.35
N PRO A 255 22.72 4.89 -5.07
CA PRO A 255 23.89 4.07 -5.36
C PRO A 255 24.89 4.86 -6.23
N VAL A 256 26.16 4.84 -5.84
CA VAL A 256 27.25 5.48 -6.61
C VAL A 256 27.65 4.52 -7.73
N ILE A 257 27.47 4.94 -8.98
CA ILE A 257 27.99 4.20 -10.15
C ILE A 257 29.52 4.37 -10.18
N GLN A 258 30.25 3.56 -9.41
CA GLN A 258 31.65 3.31 -9.74
C GLN A 258 31.67 2.46 -11.02
N HIS A 259 32.38 2.94 -12.05
CA HIS A 259 32.71 2.13 -13.22
C HIS A 259 33.47 0.89 -12.74
N CYS A 260 32.74 -0.19 -12.54
CA CYS A 260 33.31 -1.49 -12.22
C CYS A 260 33.36 -2.25 -13.54
N GLU A 261 34.57 -2.44 -14.08
CA GLU A 261 34.83 -3.52 -15.01
C GLU A 261 34.29 -4.81 -14.40
N LEU A 262 33.22 -5.33 -14.99
CA LEU A 262 32.66 -6.68 -14.87
C LEU A 262 33.24 -7.58 -13.77
N CYS A 263 33.06 -7.24 -12.49
CA CYS A 263 33.19 -8.20 -11.39
C CYS A 263 31.85 -8.92 -11.24
N LEU A 264 31.66 -9.95 -12.06
CA LEU A 264 30.70 -11.03 -11.80
C LEU A 264 31.10 -11.71 -10.48
N LEU A 265 30.63 -11.16 -9.36
CA LEU A 265 30.66 -11.85 -8.08
C LEU A 265 29.31 -12.54 -7.90
N SER A 266 29.26 -13.79 -8.38
CA SER A 266 28.27 -14.77 -7.99
C SER A 266 28.39 -15.04 -6.48
N HIS A 267 27.71 -14.25 -5.66
CA HIS A 267 27.52 -14.57 -4.24
C HIS A 267 26.27 -15.44 -4.07
N LEU A 268 26.40 -16.70 -4.46
CA LEU A 268 25.62 -17.76 -3.83
C LEU A 268 26.19 -17.94 -2.42
N SER A 269 25.52 -17.42 -1.39
CA SER A 269 25.79 -17.81 -0.01
C SER A 269 24.81 -18.91 0.41
N PRO A 270 25.26 -20.16 0.65
CA PRO A 270 24.38 -21.27 0.95
C PRO A 270 24.37 -21.53 2.45
N PHE A 271 23.70 -20.70 3.28
CA PHE A 271 23.45 -21.06 4.68
C PHE A 271 22.13 -20.47 5.19
N VAL A 272 21.05 -21.21 4.99
CA VAL A 272 19.81 -21.07 5.76
C VAL A 272 19.70 -22.29 6.67
N PRO A 273 19.66 -22.14 8.01
CA PRO A 273 19.34 -23.26 8.88
C PRO A 273 17.90 -23.70 8.60
N ARG A 274 17.74 -24.94 8.13
CA ARG A 274 16.45 -25.60 7.96
C ARG A 274 15.81 -25.82 9.34
N CYS A 275 14.65 -25.21 9.58
CA CYS A 275 13.70 -25.68 10.59
C CYS A 275 12.25 -25.27 10.23
N PHE A 276 11.41 -26.30 10.14
CA PHE A 276 9.93 -26.38 10.08
C PHE A 276 9.18 -25.98 8.79
N PRO A 277 8.23 -26.84 8.32
CA PRO A 277 7.41 -26.57 7.14
C PRO A 277 6.08 -25.88 7.48
N LEU A 278 5.54 -25.18 6.46
CA LEU A 278 4.28 -24.43 6.34
C LEU A 278 4.34 -22.97 6.86
N VAL A 279 4.33 -22.04 5.89
CA VAL A 279 4.52 -20.57 5.99
C VAL A 279 5.95 -20.20 6.39
N HIS A 280 6.82 -19.87 5.42
CA HIS A 280 8.20 -19.50 5.71
C HIS A 280 8.24 -18.15 6.45
N PRO A 281 8.80 -18.08 7.67
CA PRO A 281 9.06 -16.81 8.34
C PRO A 281 10.18 -16.06 7.59
N LEU A 282 9.97 -14.80 7.22
CA LEU A 282 10.93 -14.01 6.43
C LEU A 282 11.23 -12.63 7.02
N PRO A 283 12.43 -12.08 6.78
CA PRO A 283 12.79 -10.77 7.31
C PRO A 283 11.98 -9.64 6.65
N ALA A 284 11.43 -8.74 7.47
CA ALA A 284 10.74 -7.52 7.04
C ALA A 284 11.69 -6.50 6.40
N VAL A 285 12.97 -6.51 6.82
CA VAL A 285 14.08 -5.84 6.13
C VAL A 285 15.08 -6.90 5.67
N PRO A 286 15.19 -7.20 4.36
CA PRO A 286 16.08 -8.26 3.90
C PRO A 286 17.56 -7.89 4.10
N PRO A 287 18.42 -8.88 4.41
CA PRO A 287 19.86 -8.68 4.61
C PRO A 287 20.56 -8.05 3.40
N ASP A 288 20.10 -8.32 2.18
CA ASP A 288 20.78 -7.90 0.95
C ASP A 288 20.77 -6.38 0.71
N LEU A 289 19.95 -5.64 1.46
CA LEU A 289 19.94 -4.16 1.45
C LEU A 289 21.06 -3.54 2.27
N ASN A 290 21.77 -4.35 3.07
CA ASN A 290 22.74 -3.87 4.03
C ASN A 290 24.16 -3.86 3.46
N THR A 291 24.84 -2.73 3.65
CA THR A 291 26.16 -2.43 3.08
C THR A 291 27.32 -3.13 3.78
N THR A 292 27.14 -3.53 5.05
CA THR A 292 28.19 -4.22 5.83
C THR A 292 27.74 -5.61 6.28
N ALA A 293 28.69 -6.53 6.45
CA ALA A 293 28.44 -7.88 6.97
C ALA A 293 27.74 -7.87 8.35
N GLU A 294 28.02 -6.84 9.15
CA GLU A 294 27.40 -6.65 10.46
C GLU A 294 25.93 -6.23 10.36
N GLN A 295 25.60 -5.34 9.42
CA GLN A 295 24.23 -4.99 9.14
C GLN A 295 23.46 -6.20 8.56
N GLN A 296 24.08 -7.00 7.69
CA GLN A 296 23.49 -8.26 7.21
C GLN A 296 23.14 -9.21 8.37
N PHE A 297 24.02 -9.32 9.36
CA PHE A 297 23.74 -10.10 10.58
C PHE A 297 22.58 -9.52 11.40
N ASP A 298 22.53 -8.20 11.58
CA ASP A 298 21.43 -7.50 12.27
C ASP A 298 20.06 -7.75 11.61
N ALA A 299 20.02 -7.99 10.29
CA ALA A 299 18.79 -8.28 9.55
C ALA A 299 18.30 -9.73 9.70
N LEU A 300 19.16 -10.66 10.14
CA LEU A 300 18.82 -12.07 10.37
C LEU A 300 18.24 -12.34 11.78
N LEU A 301 18.02 -11.29 12.57
CA LEU A 301 17.40 -11.41 13.89
C LEU A 301 15.96 -11.90 13.78
N VAL A 302 15.55 -12.81 14.69
CA VAL A 302 14.17 -13.34 14.76
C VAL A 302 13.14 -12.21 14.97
N SER A 303 13.54 -11.10 15.59
CA SER A 303 12.68 -9.93 15.78
C SER A 303 12.40 -9.14 14.50
N ASN A 304 13.08 -9.45 13.39
CA ASN A 304 12.83 -8.88 12.07
C ASN A 304 11.92 -9.79 11.22
N VAL A 305 11.44 -10.92 11.75
CA VAL A 305 10.73 -11.94 10.97
C VAL A 305 9.22 -11.71 10.98
N VAL A 306 8.58 -11.87 9.82
CA VAL A 306 7.13 -11.75 9.59
C VAL A 306 6.59 -12.95 8.78
N PRO A 307 5.32 -13.40 9.00
CA PRO A 307 4.75 -14.53 8.25
C PRO A 307 4.45 -14.18 6.79
N MET A 308 5.05 -14.89 5.84
CA MET A 308 4.82 -14.67 4.40
C MET A 308 4.47 -15.94 3.62
N TYR A 309 3.51 -15.83 2.71
CA TYR A 309 3.20 -16.85 1.73
C TYR A 309 4.35 -17.00 0.72
N PRO A 310 4.67 -18.23 0.26
CA PRO A 310 5.74 -18.46 -0.69
C PRO A 310 5.60 -17.67 -2.00
N GLU A 311 4.38 -17.50 -2.51
CA GLU A 311 4.15 -16.75 -3.74
C GLU A 311 4.26 -15.23 -3.54
N PHE A 312 3.78 -14.71 -2.40
CA PHE A 312 3.98 -13.31 -2.03
C PHE A 312 5.46 -12.97 -1.81
N LYS A 313 6.25 -13.92 -1.30
CA LYS A 313 7.71 -13.75 -1.12
C LYS A 313 8.38 -13.30 -2.42
N LYS A 314 7.99 -13.82 -3.58
CA LYS A 314 8.58 -13.43 -4.88
C LYS A 314 8.42 -11.93 -5.15
N ILE A 315 7.22 -11.39 -4.86
CA ILE A 315 6.93 -9.95 -4.94
C ILE A 315 7.82 -9.19 -3.96
N TRP A 316 7.87 -9.65 -2.70
CA TRP A 316 8.62 -8.98 -1.63
C TRP A 316 10.13 -8.96 -1.89
N ASP A 317 10.70 -10.08 -2.32
CA ASP A 317 12.12 -10.20 -2.67
C ASP A 317 12.46 -9.30 -3.85
N TYR A 318 11.68 -9.32 -4.93
CA TYR A 318 11.92 -8.49 -6.11
C TYR A 318 11.81 -7.00 -5.76
N PHE A 319 10.82 -6.62 -4.96
CA PHE A 319 10.66 -5.26 -4.46
C PHE A 319 11.92 -4.79 -3.71
N HIS A 320 12.43 -5.59 -2.76
CA HIS A 320 13.58 -5.17 -1.97
C HIS A 320 14.91 -5.25 -2.73
N SER A 321 15.15 -6.33 -3.47
CA SER A 321 16.43 -6.55 -4.16
C SER A 321 16.60 -5.69 -5.40
N THR A 322 15.50 -5.35 -6.09
CA THR A 322 15.54 -4.69 -7.41
C THR A 322 14.87 -3.32 -7.36
N LEU A 323 13.59 -3.25 -7.00
CA LEU A 323 12.84 -2.00 -7.12
C LEU A 323 13.28 -0.91 -6.14
N LEU A 324 13.63 -1.27 -4.90
CA LEU A 324 14.14 -0.29 -3.94
C LEU A 324 15.45 0.35 -4.38
N MET A 325 16.34 -0.40 -5.03
CA MET A 325 17.58 0.16 -5.60
C MET A 325 17.30 1.08 -6.80
N LYS A 326 16.39 0.66 -7.69
CA LYS A 326 15.88 1.51 -8.78
C LYS A 326 15.32 2.83 -8.24
N TYR A 327 14.41 2.77 -7.27
CA TYR A 327 13.80 3.95 -6.69
C TYR A 327 14.81 4.82 -5.93
N ALA A 328 15.75 4.24 -5.18
CA ALA A 328 16.82 5.00 -4.55
C ALA A 328 17.68 5.75 -5.59
N PHE A 329 17.92 5.14 -6.76
CA PHE A 329 18.61 5.81 -7.86
C PHE A 329 17.80 6.99 -8.43
N ASP A 330 16.52 6.74 -8.77
CA ASP A 330 15.64 7.69 -9.44
C ASP A 330 15.23 8.88 -8.56
N TYR A 331 15.15 8.67 -7.24
CA TYR A 331 14.71 9.67 -6.27
C TYR A 331 15.85 10.28 -5.45
N ASN A 332 17.11 10.00 -5.80
CA ASN A 332 18.29 10.49 -5.08
C ASN A 332 18.29 10.09 -3.59
N GLY A 333 18.04 8.81 -3.34
CA GLY A 333 17.91 8.23 -2.01
C GLY A 333 16.47 8.29 -1.47
N ILE A 334 16.09 7.23 -0.77
CA ILE A 334 14.73 7.04 -0.24
C ILE A 334 14.79 6.58 1.22
N ASN A 335 13.87 7.08 2.03
CA ASN A 335 13.52 6.50 3.33
C ASN A 335 12.34 5.55 3.11
N VAL A 336 12.42 4.35 3.69
CA VAL A 336 11.42 3.31 3.50
C VAL A 336 10.90 2.87 4.87
N VAL A 337 9.59 2.83 5.02
CA VAL A 337 8.93 2.21 6.17
C VAL A 337 8.04 1.09 5.69
N THR A 338 8.26 -0.13 6.18
CA THR A 338 7.47 -1.33 5.86
C THR A 338 6.84 -1.94 7.10
N GLY A 339 5.78 -2.72 6.94
CA GLY A 339 5.19 -3.47 8.05
C GLY A 339 3.94 -4.27 7.67
N PRO A 340 3.46 -5.13 8.58
CA PRO A 340 2.27 -5.94 8.38
C PRO A 340 0.98 -5.12 8.57
N VAL A 341 -0.10 -5.58 7.96
CA VAL A 341 -1.45 -5.01 8.05
C VAL A 341 -2.48 -6.10 8.31
N PHE A 342 -3.43 -5.82 9.21
CA PHE A 342 -4.52 -6.73 9.56
C PHE A 342 -5.85 -6.01 9.32
N ASP A 343 -6.58 -6.45 8.29
CA ASP A 343 -7.87 -5.92 7.83
C ASP A 343 -8.73 -7.07 7.25
N TYR A 344 -9.07 -8.03 8.11
CA TYR A 344 -9.86 -9.23 7.78
C TYR A 344 -11.32 -8.91 7.50
N ASN A 345 -11.84 -7.83 8.09
CA ASN A 345 -13.20 -7.35 7.86
C ASN A 345 -13.30 -6.39 6.66
N TYR A 346 -12.19 -6.12 5.97
CA TYR A 346 -12.07 -5.31 4.75
C TYR A 346 -12.69 -3.91 4.88
N ASP A 347 -12.62 -3.31 6.07
CA ASP A 347 -13.13 -1.96 6.36
C ASP A 347 -12.11 -0.84 6.14
N GLY A 348 -10.86 -1.20 5.83
CA GLY A 348 -9.78 -0.25 5.59
C GLY A 348 -9.23 0.37 6.88
N ARG A 349 -9.54 -0.20 8.04
CA ARG A 349 -9.00 0.14 9.35
C ARG A 349 -8.25 -1.06 9.94
N TYR A 350 -7.44 -0.79 10.95
CA TYR A 350 -6.74 -1.84 11.66
C TYR A 350 -7.71 -2.71 12.47
N ASP A 351 -7.46 -4.02 12.50
CA ASP A 351 -8.26 -4.97 13.29
C ASP A 351 -7.90 -4.98 14.79
N THR A 352 -8.91 -5.26 15.63
CA THR A 352 -8.73 -5.72 17.01
C THR A 352 -8.32 -7.20 17.05
N PRO A 353 -7.76 -7.72 18.16
CA PRO A 353 -7.33 -9.12 18.24
C PRO A 353 -8.48 -10.12 17.98
N GLU A 354 -9.72 -9.74 18.32
CA GLU A 354 -10.92 -10.55 18.12
C GLU A 354 -11.36 -10.60 16.65
N GLN A 355 -10.98 -9.62 15.85
CA GLN A 355 -11.29 -9.54 14.41
C GLN A 355 -10.29 -10.34 13.56
N ILE A 356 -9.11 -10.66 14.09
CA ILE A 356 -8.09 -11.45 13.40
C ILE A 356 -8.54 -12.91 13.29
N GLN A 357 -8.61 -13.42 12.06
CA GLN A 357 -9.19 -14.74 11.78
C GLN A 357 -8.16 -15.84 11.52
N GLN A 358 -6.94 -15.49 11.13
CA GLN A 358 -5.94 -16.46 10.68
C GLN A 358 -4.60 -16.29 11.40
N PHE A 359 -4.05 -17.43 11.80
CA PHE A 359 -2.80 -17.53 12.57
C PHE A 359 -1.90 -18.59 11.92
N VAL A 360 -0.59 -18.46 12.15
CA VAL A 360 0.40 -19.44 11.71
C VAL A 360 0.12 -20.77 12.44
N PRO A 361 0.00 -21.91 11.72
CA PRO A 361 -0.39 -23.19 12.32
C PRO A 361 0.43 -23.56 13.55
N GLY A 362 -0.25 -23.91 14.65
CA GLY A 362 0.40 -24.31 15.91
C GLY A 362 0.96 -23.14 16.73
N THR A 363 0.62 -21.90 16.40
CA THR A 363 1.06 -20.70 17.12
C THR A 363 -0.06 -19.66 17.23
N ASP A 364 0.12 -18.65 18.09
CA ASP A 364 -0.76 -17.48 18.18
C ASP A 364 -0.27 -16.30 17.31
N ILE A 365 0.60 -16.56 16.33
CA ILE A 365 1.17 -15.51 15.47
C ILE A 365 0.16 -15.17 14.36
N PRO A 366 -0.38 -13.95 14.30
CA PRO A 366 -1.38 -13.58 13.30
C PRO A 366 -0.77 -13.50 11.90
N VAL A 367 -1.53 -13.87 10.86
CA VAL A 367 -1.08 -13.76 9.47
C VAL A 367 -1.49 -12.39 8.91
N PRO A 368 -0.59 -11.56 8.37
CA PRO A 368 -1.02 -10.28 7.80
C PRO A 368 -1.95 -10.48 6.60
N THR A 369 -2.94 -9.61 6.45
CA THR A 369 -3.79 -9.56 5.24
C THR A 369 -3.10 -8.81 4.10
N HIS A 370 -2.28 -7.82 4.45
CA HIS A 370 -1.49 -7.01 3.53
C HIS A 370 -0.12 -6.70 4.16
N TYR A 371 0.80 -6.23 3.33
CA TYR A 371 2.01 -5.54 3.78
C TYR A 371 2.02 -4.13 3.20
N PHE A 372 2.37 -3.16 4.03
CA PHE A 372 2.54 -1.79 3.58
C PHE A 372 4.01 -1.48 3.30
N ALA A 373 4.23 -0.55 2.38
CA ALA A 373 5.51 0.11 2.17
C ALA A 373 5.27 1.59 1.91
N VAL A 374 5.95 2.48 2.65
CA VAL A 374 5.92 3.94 2.45
C VAL A 374 7.32 4.40 2.11
N LEU A 375 7.52 4.79 0.85
CA LEU A 375 8.77 5.34 0.34
C LEU A 375 8.65 6.87 0.39
N THR A 376 9.61 7.52 1.03
CA THR A 376 9.68 8.98 1.12
C THR A 376 10.99 9.46 0.50
N SER A 377 10.93 10.49 -0.33
CA SER A 377 12.10 11.16 -0.90
C SER A 377 11.87 12.66 -0.99
N CYS A 378 12.90 13.40 -1.42
CA CYS A 378 12.76 14.83 -1.67
C CYS A 378 12.07 15.07 -3.02
N ARG A 379 11.10 16.01 -3.08
CA ARG A 379 10.45 16.36 -4.36
C ARG A 379 11.45 16.87 -5.39
N SER A 380 12.45 17.62 -4.94
CA SER A 380 13.59 18.01 -5.77
C SER A 380 14.62 16.89 -5.85
N SER A 381 14.86 16.37 -7.05
CA SER A 381 15.88 15.32 -7.28
C SER A 381 17.32 15.79 -7.01
N SER A 382 17.54 17.09 -6.83
CA SER A 382 18.85 17.65 -6.51
C SER A 382 19.30 17.39 -5.07
N GLN A 383 18.36 17.16 -4.15
CA GLN A 383 18.65 16.95 -2.73
C GLN A 383 18.37 15.49 -2.35
N PRO A 384 19.26 14.86 -1.54
CA PRO A 384 18.98 13.55 -1.00
C PRO A 384 17.90 13.62 0.09
N VAL A 385 17.20 12.51 0.33
CA VAL A 385 16.15 12.44 1.36
C VAL A 385 16.65 12.84 2.76
N SER A 386 17.90 12.54 3.08
CA SER A 386 18.56 12.86 4.35
C SER A 386 18.81 14.36 4.55
N GLY A 387 18.88 15.14 3.47
CA GLY A 387 19.11 16.58 3.47
C GLY A 387 17.99 17.37 2.79
N CYS A 388 16.77 16.83 2.75
CA CYS A 388 15.66 17.48 2.08
C CYS A 388 15.09 18.63 2.92
N ASP A 389 15.29 19.86 2.46
CA ASP A 389 14.71 21.08 3.05
C ASP A 389 13.36 21.46 2.40
N GLY A 390 13.13 21.01 1.16
CA GLY A 390 11.93 21.30 0.38
C GLY A 390 10.73 20.40 0.69
N GLU A 391 9.75 20.40 -0.22
CA GLU A 391 8.58 19.51 -0.13
C GLU A 391 9.02 18.03 -0.26
N LEU A 392 8.39 17.17 0.51
CA LEU A 392 8.57 15.73 0.39
C LEU A 392 7.67 15.16 -0.71
N GLN A 393 8.10 14.04 -1.28
CA GLN A 393 7.26 13.21 -2.14
C GLN A 393 7.20 11.79 -1.58
N THR A 394 6.05 11.16 -1.74
CA THR A 394 5.80 9.83 -1.19
C THR A 394 5.23 8.92 -2.26
N VAL A 395 5.65 7.66 -2.23
CA VAL A 395 5.00 6.55 -2.94
C VAL A 395 4.69 5.49 -1.88
N SER A 396 3.44 5.09 -1.76
CA SER A 396 3.04 4.07 -0.79
C SER A 396 2.24 2.95 -1.43
N PHE A 397 2.38 1.75 -0.87
CA PHE A 397 1.77 0.53 -1.37
C PHE A 397 1.06 -0.20 -0.23
N LEU A 398 -0.09 -0.81 -0.53
CA LEU A 398 -0.79 -1.76 0.35
C LEU A 398 -0.94 -3.08 -0.42
N LEU A 399 0.08 -3.93 -0.31
CA LEU A 399 0.21 -5.14 -1.12
C LEU A 399 -0.60 -6.29 -0.49
N PRO A 400 -1.55 -6.91 -1.21
CA PRO A 400 -2.34 -8.02 -0.68
C PRO A 400 -1.47 -9.25 -0.43
N HIS A 401 -1.51 -9.78 0.78
CA HIS A 401 -0.72 -10.92 1.20
C HIS A 401 -1.48 -12.21 0.86
N ARG A 402 -1.26 -12.74 -0.34
CA ARG A 402 -2.02 -13.87 -0.92
C ARG A 402 -1.17 -15.13 -1.10
N PRO A 403 -1.80 -16.33 -1.08
CA PRO A 403 -1.12 -17.60 -1.29
C PRO A 403 -0.74 -17.86 -2.76
N ASP A 404 -1.29 -17.09 -3.70
CA ASP A 404 -1.04 -17.17 -5.13
C ASP A 404 -0.92 -15.78 -5.75
N ASN A 405 -0.32 -15.71 -6.93
CA ASN A 405 -0.16 -14.50 -7.74
C ASN A 405 -1.11 -14.51 -8.96
N SER A 406 -2.28 -15.13 -8.84
CA SER A 406 -3.27 -15.23 -9.94
C SER A 406 -3.75 -13.88 -10.43
N GLU A 407 -3.66 -12.84 -9.61
CA GLU A 407 -4.02 -11.48 -9.98
C GLU A 407 -3.23 -10.96 -11.18
N SER A 408 -1.95 -11.29 -11.26
CA SER A 408 -1.07 -10.77 -12.33
C SER A 408 -1.22 -11.52 -13.64
N CYS A 409 -1.80 -12.73 -13.64
CA CYS A 409 -1.89 -13.66 -14.79
C CYS A 409 -0.56 -14.01 -15.49
N ARG A 410 0.56 -13.45 -15.04
CA ARG A 410 1.92 -13.61 -15.59
C ARG A 410 2.90 -14.13 -14.55
N SER A 411 2.41 -14.74 -13.48
CA SER A 411 3.25 -15.24 -12.38
C SER A 411 4.20 -16.39 -12.78
N ALA A 412 4.04 -16.94 -13.99
CA ALA A 412 4.97 -17.90 -14.60
C ALA A 412 6.13 -17.21 -15.36
N GLU A 413 6.00 -15.93 -15.68
CA GLU A 413 7.06 -15.10 -16.28
C GLU A 413 8.01 -14.58 -15.19
N ALA A 414 9.18 -14.06 -15.60
CA ALA A 414 10.11 -13.45 -14.67
C ALA A 414 9.48 -12.25 -13.95
N GLU A 415 9.82 -12.09 -12.66
CA GLU A 415 9.25 -11.08 -11.76
C GLU A 415 9.34 -9.65 -12.30
N SER A 416 10.36 -9.37 -13.11
CA SER A 416 10.57 -8.08 -13.79
C SER A 416 9.46 -7.66 -14.74
N HIS A 417 8.63 -8.59 -15.23
CA HIS A 417 7.57 -8.30 -16.20
C HIS A 417 6.23 -7.92 -15.56
N TRP A 418 6.06 -8.15 -14.26
CA TRP A 418 4.73 -8.03 -13.63
C TRP A 418 4.73 -7.51 -12.19
N VAL A 419 5.82 -7.66 -11.42
CA VAL A 419 5.82 -7.26 -10.00
C VAL A 419 5.65 -5.75 -9.85
N GLU A 420 6.38 -4.94 -10.62
CA GLU A 420 6.24 -3.48 -10.54
C GLU A 420 4.80 -3.05 -10.89
N ASP A 421 4.25 -3.58 -11.99
CA ASP A 421 2.85 -3.43 -12.44
C ASP A 421 1.84 -3.72 -11.34
N LEU A 422 1.96 -4.89 -10.71
CA LEU A 422 1.09 -5.26 -9.59
C LEU A 422 1.24 -4.30 -8.40
N MET A 423 2.47 -3.91 -8.05
CA MET A 423 2.70 -3.02 -6.91
C MET A 423 2.05 -1.65 -7.11
N TRP A 424 2.21 -1.03 -8.27
CA TRP A 424 1.57 0.26 -8.53
C TRP A 424 0.07 0.17 -8.72
N PHE A 425 -0.45 -0.96 -9.18
CA PHE A 425 -1.88 -1.19 -9.16
C PHE A 425 -2.44 -1.15 -7.72
N HIS A 426 -1.67 -1.66 -6.75
CA HIS A 426 -1.92 -1.60 -5.30
C HIS A 426 -1.28 -0.39 -4.60
N GLN A 427 -1.03 0.68 -5.34
CA GLN A 427 -0.64 1.95 -4.74
C GLN A 427 -1.75 2.46 -3.80
N ALA A 428 -1.34 3.14 -2.74
CA ALA A 428 -2.26 3.75 -1.78
C ALA A 428 -1.70 5.11 -1.32
N ARG A 429 -2.54 5.92 -0.69
CA ARG A 429 -2.09 7.16 -0.04
C ARG A 429 -1.44 6.81 1.29
N VAL A 430 -0.54 7.66 1.80
CA VAL A 430 -0.02 7.47 3.17
C VAL A 430 -1.18 7.47 4.17
N ARG A 431 -2.22 8.28 3.92
CA ARG A 431 -3.42 8.29 4.77
C ARG A 431 -4.15 6.96 4.84
N ASP A 432 -4.17 6.20 3.74
CA ASP A 432 -4.77 4.85 3.73
C ASP A 432 -3.93 3.89 4.58
N VAL A 433 -2.60 3.99 4.49
CA VAL A 433 -1.67 3.24 5.35
C VAL A 433 -1.88 3.59 6.83
N GLU A 434 -2.04 4.86 7.18
CA GLU A 434 -2.30 5.29 8.56
C GLU A 434 -3.58 4.68 9.13
N TRP A 435 -4.67 4.69 8.36
CA TRP A 435 -5.94 4.12 8.80
C TRP A 435 -5.87 2.61 9.02
N ILE A 436 -5.28 1.88 8.08
CA ILE A 436 -5.27 0.42 8.11
C ILE A 436 -4.22 -0.15 9.09
N THR A 437 -3.23 0.66 9.50
CA THR A 437 -2.20 0.24 10.47
C THR A 437 -2.41 0.81 11.87
N GLY A 438 -3.15 1.91 12.00
CA GLY A 438 -3.24 2.68 13.24
C GLY A 438 -1.94 3.42 13.57
N LEU A 439 -1.10 3.68 12.58
CA LEU A 439 0.12 4.49 12.71
C LEU A 439 -0.13 5.93 12.26
N ASP A 440 0.68 6.87 12.75
CA ASP A 440 0.79 8.22 12.20
C ASP A 440 2.25 8.53 11.85
N PHE A 441 2.48 8.97 10.62
CA PHE A 441 3.82 9.24 10.09
C PHE A 441 4.19 10.73 10.17
N TYR A 442 5.50 11.00 10.13
CA TYR A 442 6.08 12.34 9.98
C TYR A 442 5.90 13.33 11.14
N GLN A 443 5.46 12.91 12.34
CA GLN A 443 5.37 13.81 13.49
C GLN A 443 6.71 14.38 13.99
N GLY A 444 7.84 13.79 13.58
CA GLY A 444 9.18 14.34 13.86
C GLY A 444 9.69 15.30 12.78
N SER A 445 8.89 15.56 11.74
CA SER A 445 9.22 16.54 10.71
C SER A 445 9.00 17.96 11.22
N ASN A 446 9.85 18.90 10.79
CA ASN A 446 9.71 20.32 11.11
C ASN A 446 8.77 21.07 10.14
N ARG A 447 8.12 20.36 9.23
CA ARG A 447 7.23 20.95 8.20
C ARG A 447 5.86 21.33 8.78
N PRO A 448 5.19 22.34 8.21
CA PRO A 448 3.83 22.69 8.59
C PRO A 448 2.87 21.50 8.47
N ILE A 449 2.01 21.31 9.47
CA ILE A 449 1.06 20.18 9.50
C ILE A 449 0.15 20.16 8.26
N PRO A 450 -0.43 21.28 7.79
CA PRO A 450 -1.23 21.28 6.56
C PRO A 450 -0.47 20.75 5.33
N GLU A 451 0.84 21.02 5.23
CA GLU A 451 1.69 20.50 4.15
C GLU A 451 1.85 18.98 4.26
N LEU A 452 2.08 18.47 5.47
CA LEU A 452 2.15 17.03 5.72
C LEU A 452 0.81 16.35 5.43
N LEU A 453 -0.33 16.94 5.80
CA LEU A 453 -1.65 16.40 5.50
C LEU A 453 -1.92 16.38 3.99
N ARG A 454 -1.54 17.43 3.26
CA ARG A 454 -1.63 17.48 1.78
C ARG A 454 -0.80 16.36 1.15
N MET A 455 0.43 16.15 1.62
CA MET A 455 1.28 15.06 1.14
C MET A 455 0.65 13.69 1.45
N LYS A 456 0.18 13.48 2.69
CA LYS A 456 -0.44 12.22 3.12
C LYS A 456 -1.70 11.86 2.33
N THR A 457 -2.41 12.87 1.80
CA THR A 457 -3.68 12.72 1.07
C THR A 457 -3.55 12.84 -0.44
N ARG A 458 -2.35 13.07 -0.98
CA ARG A 458 -2.11 13.17 -2.42
C ARG A 458 -2.72 11.96 -3.14
N PRO A 459 -3.67 12.15 -4.07
CA PRO A 459 -4.30 11.04 -4.79
C PRO A 459 -3.28 10.20 -5.53
N THR A 460 -3.53 8.89 -5.63
CA THR A 460 -2.67 7.95 -6.36
C THR A 460 -2.60 8.30 -7.85
N ALA A 461 -3.70 8.78 -8.45
CA ALA A 461 -3.73 9.37 -9.80
C ALA A 461 -2.70 10.48 -10.05
N ALA A 462 -2.21 11.16 -9.01
CA ALA A 462 -1.23 12.26 -9.13
C ALA A 462 0.21 11.81 -8.84
N ILE A 463 0.44 10.52 -8.60
CA ILE A 463 1.74 9.96 -8.29
C ILE A 463 2.08 8.97 -9.39
N HIS A 464 3.04 9.33 -10.24
CA HIS A 464 3.43 8.51 -11.38
C HIS A 464 4.80 7.88 -11.19
N ARG A 465 5.00 6.75 -11.86
CA ARG A 465 6.31 6.15 -12.05
C ARG A 465 7.23 7.13 -12.74
N LYS A 466 8.47 7.22 -12.27
CA LYS A 466 9.53 7.78 -13.11
C LYS A 466 9.84 6.79 -14.24
N PRO A 467 10.00 7.29 -15.48
CA PRO A 467 10.29 6.46 -16.64
C PRO A 467 11.65 5.77 -16.57
#